data_AF-A0A8X8C594-F1
#
_entry.id   AF-A0A8X8C594-F1
#
_cell.length_a   1.000
_cell.length_b   1.000
_cell.length_c   1.000
_cell.angle_alpha   90.00
_cell.angle_beta   90.00
_cell.angle_gamma   90.00
#
_symmetry.space_group_name_H-M   'P 1'
#
loop_
_entity.id
_entity.type
_entity.pdbx_description
1 polymer ?
#
loop_
_entity_poly.entity_id
_entity_poly.type
_entity_poly.pdbx_seq_one_letter_code
_entity_poly.pdbx_strand_id
1 'polypeptide(L)'
;MWRLKIAAGGNPWLRTTNNHIGRQVWEFDPTLTLSPREIEEIENARRSFTENRFRFKHSADLIMRMQFEKENPVPEVLPQVKVKDSEGVTEEAVTATLKRALNFYSSIQAHDGHWPGDYGGPMFLLPGLNRDGGWGLHIEGPSTMFGSVLNYVTLRLLGEGPNDGDGAMDKGHDWILNHGSATMITSWGKMWLSVLGVFEWSGNNPMPPEMWLLPYLLPVHPGRMWCHCRMVYLPMSYLYGKRFVGPITPIVLSLRKELFTVPYHEIDWNQARNLCAKEDLYYPHPLVQDALWALLDKAAEPVLMHWPGKKLREQALHTAMDHIHYEDENTRYICIGPVNKGYNGSQLWDTSFAVQAIISTKLVEEYGPTLRKAHAYIKNSQNGDGGFATYELTRSYSWLELINPAETFGDIVIDYPYVECTSAAIQALVSFKKLYPGHRQEEIERCIRKATKFIESIQEKDGSCKFHCFDIELCTSYYDSSFDTWSVTSSEVFKIDWYHTVQCISSLPGISRGTSCNLVMRRVENDLKSKSNRSKLFPKMG
;
A
#
# COMPACT_ATOMS: atom_id res chain seq x y z
N MET A 1 -21.07 -13.60 16.55
CA MET A 1 -20.01 -14.21 15.70
C MET A 1 -19.56 -13.20 14.66
N TRP A 2 -18.27 -13.18 14.33
CA TRP A 2 -17.77 -12.32 13.25
C TRP A 2 -18.23 -12.86 11.90
N ARG A 3 -18.76 -11.97 11.05
CA ARG A 3 -19.22 -12.28 9.69
C ARG A 3 -18.71 -11.23 8.73
N LEU A 4 -18.28 -11.67 7.55
CA LEU A 4 -17.96 -10.76 6.46
C LEU A 4 -19.25 -10.36 5.75
N LYS A 5 -19.60 -9.09 5.81
CA LYS A 5 -20.67 -8.50 5.01
C LYS A 5 -20.10 -7.89 3.73
N ILE A 6 -20.69 -8.31 2.62
CA ILE A 6 -20.43 -7.76 1.29
C ILE A 6 -21.58 -6.85 0.90
N ALA A 7 -21.28 -5.75 0.22
CA ALA A 7 -22.27 -4.83 -0.33
C ALA A 7 -23.28 -4.28 0.69
N ALA A 8 -22.88 -4.24 1.96
CA ALA A 8 -23.74 -3.85 3.07
C ALA A 8 -23.01 -2.93 4.05
N GLY A 9 -23.79 -2.23 4.88
CA GLY A 9 -23.29 -1.29 5.88
C GLY A 9 -23.78 0.14 5.68
N GLY A 10 -25.07 0.36 5.93
CA GLY A 10 -25.66 1.70 6.04
C GLY A 10 -25.85 2.06 7.51
N ASN A 11 -24.85 2.70 8.12
CA ASN A 11 -25.08 3.45 9.34
C ASN A 11 -25.18 4.96 8.97
N PRO A 12 -25.71 5.84 9.84
CA PRO A 12 -25.89 7.25 9.50
C PRO A 12 -24.61 7.98 9.04
N TRP A 13 -23.46 7.47 9.50
CA TRP A 13 -22.11 7.97 9.27
C TRP A 13 -21.37 7.25 8.13
N LEU A 14 -21.98 6.26 7.47
CA LEU A 14 -21.35 5.49 6.41
C LEU A 14 -22.26 5.46 5.20
N ARG A 15 -21.89 6.23 4.17
CA ARG A 15 -22.67 6.39 2.94
C ARG A 15 -21.83 5.89 1.77
N THR A 16 -22.44 5.54 0.64
CA THR A 16 -21.71 5.25 -0.61
C THR A 16 -22.49 5.74 -1.82
N THR A 17 -21.82 6.05 -2.92
CA THR A 17 -22.47 6.44 -4.20
C THR A 17 -22.94 5.23 -5.00
N ASN A 18 -22.41 4.04 -4.70
CA ASN A 18 -22.67 2.79 -5.41
C ASN A 18 -23.42 1.76 -4.56
N ASN A 19 -24.15 2.19 -3.51
CA ASN A 19 -24.87 1.31 -2.60
C ASN A 19 -23.99 0.19 -1.98
N HIS A 20 -22.74 0.52 -1.66
CA HIS A 20 -21.76 -0.31 -0.96
C HIS A 20 -21.19 -1.47 -1.77
N ILE A 21 -21.51 -1.60 -3.06
CA ILE A 21 -20.95 -2.64 -3.94
C ILE A 21 -19.41 -2.68 -3.85
N GLY A 22 -18.83 -3.88 -3.75
CA GLY A 22 -17.40 -4.15 -3.61
C GLY A 22 -16.86 -3.91 -2.19
N ARG A 23 -17.69 -3.43 -1.27
CA ARG A 23 -17.27 -3.15 0.11
C ARG A 23 -17.32 -4.42 0.95
N GLN A 24 -16.26 -4.60 1.73
CA GLN A 24 -16.07 -5.67 2.69
C GLN A 24 -16.09 -5.09 4.11
N VAL A 25 -16.97 -5.58 4.97
CA VAL A 25 -17.04 -5.16 6.38
C VAL A 25 -17.16 -6.38 7.28
N TRP A 26 -16.19 -6.57 8.17
CA TRP A 26 -16.34 -7.50 9.27
C TRP A 26 -17.23 -6.89 10.35
N GLU A 27 -18.29 -7.60 10.74
CA GLU A 27 -19.12 -7.22 11.87
C GLU A 27 -19.32 -8.38 12.83
N PHE A 28 -19.48 -8.07 14.11
CA PHE A 28 -19.88 -9.07 15.10
C PHE A 28 -21.41 -9.10 15.19
N ASP A 29 -22.03 -10.19 14.73
CA ASP A 29 -23.47 -10.43 14.84
C ASP A 29 -23.76 -11.35 16.04
N PRO A 30 -24.33 -10.84 17.15
CA PRO A 30 -24.64 -11.64 18.33
C PRO A 30 -25.85 -12.56 18.14
N THR A 31 -26.64 -12.37 17.07
CA THR A 31 -27.89 -13.09 16.80
C THR A 31 -27.74 -14.22 15.78
N LEU A 32 -26.61 -14.25 15.07
CA LEU A 32 -26.31 -15.29 14.09
C LEU A 32 -26.25 -16.67 14.76
N THR A 33 -27.20 -17.55 14.41
CA THR A 33 -27.22 -18.94 14.87
C THR A 33 -26.47 -19.82 13.88
N LEU A 34 -25.28 -20.26 14.25
CA LEU A 34 -24.47 -21.20 13.48
C LEU A 34 -24.76 -22.64 13.93
N SER A 35 -24.57 -23.61 13.03
CA SER A 35 -24.62 -25.02 13.39
C SER A 35 -23.46 -25.37 14.34
N PRO A 36 -23.59 -26.43 15.17
CA PRO A 36 -22.51 -26.85 16.08
C PRO A 36 -21.18 -27.10 15.36
N ARG A 37 -21.23 -27.63 14.13
CA ARG A 37 -20.06 -27.88 13.28
C ARG A 37 -19.38 -26.58 12.84
N GLU A 38 -20.14 -25.57 12.42
CA GLU A 38 -19.57 -24.28 12.00
C GLU A 38 -18.92 -23.54 13.17
N ILE A 39 -19.52 -23.61 14.35
CA ILE A 39 -18.92 -23.08 15.58
C ILE A 39 -17.60 -23.79 15.86
N GLU A 40 -17.57 -25.12 15.75
CA GLU A 40 -16.36 -25.91 15.95
C GLU A 40 -15.26 -25.57 14.92
N GLU A 41 -15.59 -25.43 13.64
CA GLU A 41 -14.64 -25.05 12.57
C GLU A 41 -14.05 -23.66 12.81
N ILE A 42 -14.87 -22.68 13.21
CA ILE A 42 -14.40 -21.32 13.53
C ILE A 42 -13.55 -21.32 14.80
N GLU A 43 -13.98 -22.00 15.85
CA GLU A 43 -13.21 -22.09 17.10
C GLU A 43 -11.90 -22.87 16.89
N ASN A 44 -11.87 -23.85 15.99
CA ASN A 44 -10.62 -24.49 15.54
C ASN A 44 -9.70 -23.50 14.82
N ALA A 45 -10.21 -22.69 13.90
CA ALA A 45 -9.43 -21.65 13.23
C ALA A 45 -8.86 -20.62 14.23
N ARG A 46 -9.66 -20.21 15.22
CA ARG A 46 -9.25 -19.28 16.29
C ARG A 46 -8.19 -19.89 17.21
N ARG A 47 -8.38 -21.14 17.64
CA ARG A 47 -7.38 -21.88 18.44
C ARG A 47 -6.09 -22.03 17.67
N SER A 48 -6.17 -22.45 16.41
CA SER A 48 -4.99 -22.59 15.54
C SER A 48 -4.24 -21.26 15.38
N PHE A 49 -4.95 -20.15 15.10
CA PHE A 49 -4.32 -18.83 15.07
C PHE A 49 -3.64 -18.51 16.41
N THR A 50 -4.34 -18.74 17.52
CA THR A 50 -3.85 -18.44 18.87
C THR A 50 -2.58 -19.23 19.19
N GLU A 51 -2.55 -20.52 18.88
CA GLU A 51 -1.41 -21.41 19.13
C GLU A 51 -0.21 -21.12 18.22
N ASN A 52 -0.45 -20.54 17.04
CA ASN A 52 0.56 -20.44 15.99
C ASN A 52 0.97 -19.01 15.58
N ARG A 53 0.37 -17.95 16.14
CA ARG A 53 0.65 -16.52 15.80
C ARG A 53 2.07 -16.02 15.98
N PHE A 54 2.90 -16.77 16.68
CA PHE A 54 4.32 -16.45 16.83
C PHE A 54 5.22 -17.34 15.98
N ARG A 55 4.68 -18.36 15.30
CA ARG A 55 5.44 -19.36 14.54
C ARG A 55 5.23 -19.23 13.03
N PHE A 56 4.02 -18.89 12.60
CA PHE A 56 3.68 -18.79 11.19
C PHE A 56 3.11 -17.40 10.87
N LYS A 57 3.44 -16.90 9.68
CA LYS A 57 2.75 -15.74 9.11
C LYS A 57 1.33 -16.19 8.76
N HIS A 58 0.34 -15.48 9.27
CA HIS A 58 -1.06 -15.84 9.09
C HIS A 58 -1.64 -15.20 7.84
N SER A 59 -2.57 -15.91 7.21
CA SER A 59 -3.46 -15.36 6.20
C SER A 59 -4.81 -15.12 6.87
N ALA A 60 -5.32 -13.88 6.81
CA ALA A 60 -6.54 -13.49 7.54
C ALA A 60 -7.83 -13.93 6.84
N ASP A 61 -7.73 -14.67 5.73
CA ASP A 61 -8.85 -14.97 4.85
C ASP A 61 -9.51 -16.34 5.08
N LEU A 62 -9.00 -17.17 6.00
CA LEU A 62 -9.56 -18.51 6.21
C LEU A 62 -11.05 -18.49 6.58
N ILE A 63 -11.45 -17.60 7.50
CA ILE A 63 -12.87 -17.45 7.91
C ILE A 63 -13.71 -16.91 6.73
N MET A 64 -13.12 -16.03 5.91
CA MET A 64 -13.77 -15.55 4.68
C MET A 64 -13.99 -16.70 3.70
N ARG A 65 -12.98 -17.53 3.43
CA ARG A 65 -13.07 -18.68 2.53
C ARG A 65 -14.13 -19.68 3.00
N MET A 66 -14.18 -19.98 4.30
CA MET A 66 -15.23 -20.84 4.90
C MET A 66 -16.63 -20.29 4.65
N GLN A 67 -16.82 -18.96 4.75
CA GLN A 67 -18.10 -18.33 4.46
C GLN A 67 -18.47 -18.47 2.96
N PHE A 68 -17.54 -18.20 2.05
CA PHE A 68 -17.80 -18.27 0.61
C PHE A 68 -17.98 -19.69 0.08
N GLU A 69 -17.26 -20.67 0.61
CA GLU A 69 -17.44 -22.08 0.23
C GLU A 69 -18.89 -22.55 0.50
N LYS A 70 -19.52 -22.02 1.55
CA LYS A 70 -20.94 -22.26 1.84
C LYS A 70 -21.88 -21.51 0.90
N GLU A 71 -21.58 -20.24 0.59
CA GLU A 71 -22.40 -19.41 -0.29
C GLU A 71 -22.34 -19.91 -1.76
N ASN A 72 -21.19 -20.42 -2.18
CA ASN A 72 -20.89 -20.86 -3.54
C ASN A 72 -20.32 -22.30 -3.54
N PRO A 73 -21.16 -23.32 -3.29
CA PRO A 73 -20.67 -24.70 -3.22
C PRO A 73 -20.09 -25.14 -4.56
N VAL A 74 -18.86 -25.66 -4.54
CA VAL A 74 -18.23 -26.23 -5.74
C VAL A 74 -18.89 -27.57 -6.06
N PRO A 75 -19.45 -27.78 -7.27
CA PRO A 75 -20.15 -29.01 -7.61
C PRO A 75 -19.24 -30.26 -7.61
N GLU A 76 -17.96 -30.08 -7.92
CA GLU A 76 -16.97 -31.17 -8.02
C GLU A 76 -15.56 -30.69 -7.65
N VAL A 77 -14.97 -31.33 -6.63
CA VAL A 77 -13.57 -31.13 -6.26
C VAL A 77 -12.71 -32.02 -7.14
N LEU A 78 -12.14 -31.43 -8.20
CA LEU A 78 -11.26 -32.15 -9.11
C LEU A 78 -9.94 -32.53 -8.42
N PRO A 79 -9.42 -33.76 -8.62
CA PRO A 79 -8.19 -34.19 -7.96
C PRO A 79 -6.98 -33.34 -8.39
N GLN A 80 -6.02 -33.21 -7.48
CA GLN A 80 -4.76 -32.53 -7.78
C GLN A 80 -3.94 -33.37 -8.76
N VAL A 81 -3.61 -32.79 -9.91
CA VAL A 81 -2.69 -33.38 -10.89
C VAL A 81 -1.27 -32.96 -10.52
N LYS A 82 -0.41 -33.93 -10.14
CA LYS A 82 1.01 -33.68 -9.87
C LYS A 82 1.81 -34.01 -11.13
N VAL A 83 2.39 -32.98 -11.76
CA VAL A 83 3.32 -33.15 -12.88
C VAL A 83 4.74 -33.05 -12.32
N LYS A 84 5.60 -34.03 -12.61
CA LYS A 84 6.96 -34.11 -12.05
C LYS A 84 8.01 -33.39 -12.89
N ASP A 85 7.82 -33.30 -14.22
CA ASP A 85 8.74 -32.68 -15.19
C ASP A 85 7.97 -32.05 -16.37
N SER A 86 8.56 -31.02 -17.00
CA SER A 86 7.96 -30.28 -18.12
C SER A 86 7.65 -31.13 -19.37
N GLU A 87 8.31 -32.27 -19.55
CA GLU A 87 8.09 -33.20 -20.68
C GLU A 87 6.81 -34.07 -20.52
N GLY A 88 6.15 -34.04 -19.35
CA GLY A 88 4.95 -34.83 -19.04
C GLY A 88 3.64 -34.03 -19.00
N VAL A 89 3.65 -32.78 -19.46
CA VAL A 89 2.46 -31.91 -19.45
C VAL A 89 1.54 -32.27 -20.62
N THR A 90 0.43 -32.96 -20.33
CA THR A 90 -0.60 -33.26 -21.35
C THR A 90 -1.70 -32.19 -21.37
N GLU A 91 -2.41 -32.07 -22.49
CA GLU A 91 -3.56 -31.15 -22.62
C GLU A 91 -4.64 -31.46 -21.58
N GLU A 92 -4.84 -32.73 -21.24
CA GLU A 92 -5.77 -33.18 -20.21
C GLU A 92 -5.31 -32.75 -18.82
N ALA A 93 -4.01 -32.84 -18.51
CA ALA A 93 -3.45 -32.41 -17.24
C ALA A 93 -3.57 -30.89 -17.04
N VAL A 94 -3.34 -30.12 -18.11
CA VAL A 94 -3.54 -28.67 -18.14
C VAL A 94 -5.03 -28.33 -17.98
N THR A 95 -5.90 -28.96 -18.76
CA THR A 95 -7.35 -28.73 -18.72
C THR A 95 -7.94 -29.06 -17.36
N ALA A 96 -7.54 -30.19 -16.76
CA ALA A 96 -7.98 -30.58 -15.42
C ALA A 96 -7.50 -29.58 -14.35
N THR A 97 -6.27 -29.08 -14.47
CA THR A 97 -5.73 -28.07 -13.56
C THR A 97 -6.42 -26.72 -13.71
N LEU A 98 -6.69 -26.28 -14.94
CA LEU A 98 -7.43 -25.06 -15.22
C LEU A 98 -8.87 -25.13 -14.70
N LYS A 99 -9.58 -26.23 -14.95
CA LYS A 99 -10.93 -26.44 -14.41
C LYS A 99 -10.93 -26.41 -12.88
N ARG A 100 -9.92 -27.02 -12.24
CA ARG A 100 -9.77 -27.00 -10.78
C ARG A 100 -9.55 -25.57 -10.25
N ALA A 101 -8.69 -24.79 -10.90
CA ALA A 101 -8.44 -23.40 -10.55
C ALA A 101 -9.69 -22.52 -10.75
N LEU A 102 -10.39 -22.67 -11.87
CA LEU A 102 -11.63 -21.94 -12.17
C LEU A 102 -12.76 -22.29 -11.20
N ASN A 103 -12.90 -23.58 -10.84
CA ASN A 103 -13.86 -24.03 -9.83
C ASN A 103 -13.57 -23.37 -8.47
N PHE A 104 -12.30 -23.35 -8.05
CA PHE A 104 -11.89 -22.68 -6.82
C PHE A 104 -12.16 -21.16 -6.88
N TYR A 105 -11.71 -20.48 -7.94
CA TYR A 105 -11.85 -19.04 -8.05
C TYR A 105 -13.32 -18.62 -8.11
N SER A 106 -14.17 -19.40 -8.77
CA SER A 106 -15.63 -19.15 -8.79
C SER A 106 -16.26 -19.30 -7.40
N SER A 107 -15.75 -20.20 -6.55
CA SER A 107 -16.30 -20.40 -5.20
C SER A 107 -16.06 -19.23 -4.25
N ILE A 108 -15.05 -18.41 -4.49
CA ILE A 108 -14.75 -17.24 -3.65
C ILE A 108 -15.30 -15.93 -4.22
N GLN A 109 -16.13 -15.98 -5.28
CA GLN A 109 -16.78 -14.80 -5.83
C GLN A 109 -17.92 -14.33 -4.92
N ALA A 110 -17.97 -13.04 -4.61
CA ALA A 110 -19.07 -12.49 -3.83
C ALA A 110 -20.33 -12.26 -4.67
N HIS A 111 -21.49 -12.21 -4.00
CA HIS A 111 -22.81 -12.09 -4.65
C HIS A 111 -23.05 -10.80 -5.45
N ASP A 112 -22.29 -9.74 -5.17
CA ASP A 112 -22.29 -8.47 -5.93
C ASP A 112 -21.29 -8.47 -7.11
N GLY A 113 -20.65 -9.62 -7.36
CA GLY A 113 -19.83 -9.91 -8.54
C GLY A 113 -18.32 -9.68 -8.36
N HIS A 114 -17.87 -9.11 -7.24
CA HIS A 114 -16.44 -8.89 -6.99
C HIS A 114 -15.76 -10.09 -6.31
N TRP A 115 -14.42 -10.11 -6.29
CA TRP A 115 -13.62 -11.07 -5.54
C TRP A 115 -13.02 -10.40 -4.31
N PRO A 116 -13.47 -10.75 -3.10
CA PRO A 116 -12.84 -10.27 -1.88
C PRO A 116 -11.52 -10.99 -1.65
N GLY A 117 -10.56 -10.28 -1.07
CA GLY A 117 -9.21 -10.78 -0.81
C GLY A 117 -8.60 -10.04 0.36
N ASP A 118 -7.71 -10.74 1.07
CA ASP A 118 -6.85 -10.12 2.06
C ASP A 118 -5.87 -9.17 1.34
N TYR A 119 -5.83 -7.91 1.78
CA TYR A 119 -4.88 -6.91 1.30
C TYR A 119 -4.09 -6.35 2.50
N GLY A 120 -3.71 -7.25 3.41
CA GLY A 120 -2.68 -6.98 4.40
C GLY A 120 -1.29 -6.89 3.78
N GLY A 121 -0.29 -6.61 4.61
CA GLY A 121 1.11 -6.53 4.17
C GLY A 121 1.95 -5.67 5.10
N PRO A 122 1.60 -4.38 5.29
CA PRO A 122 2.22 -3.53 6.31
C PRO A 122 1.95 -4.07 7.74
N MET A 123 3.02 -4.31 8.49
CA MET A 123 2.97 -4.89 9.85
C MET A 123 2.95 -3.81 10.93
N PHE A 124 1.90 -3.02 10.92
CA PHE A 124 1.44 -2.28 12.11
C PHE A 124 0.00 -2.67 12.50
N LEU A 125 -0.53 -3.77 11.94
CA LEU A 125 -1.92 -4.22 12.11
C LEU A 125 -2.04 -5.64 12.68
N LEU A 126 -1.17 -6.58 12.31
CA LEU A 126 -1.25 -7.99 12.75
C LEU A 126 0.14 -8.63 12.95
N PRO A 127 0.26 -9.57 13.92
CA PRO A 127 1.54 -10.11 14.36
C PRO A 127 2.06 -11.26 13.47
N GLY A 128 3.32 -11.13 13.04
CA GLY A 128 4.18 -12.23 12.62
C GLY A 128 5.59 -12.04 13.19
N LEU A 129 5.95 -12.83 14.21
CA LEU A 129 7.26 -12.73 14.89
C LEU A 129 8.38 -13.25 13.97
N ASN A 130 9.44 -12.45 13.80
CA ASN A 130 10.64 -12.87 13.10
C ASN A 130 11.50 -13.80 13.96
N ARG A 131 12.42 -14.53 13.32
CA ARG A 131 13.30 -15.51 14.01
C ARG A 131 14.18 -14.87 15.09
N ASP A 132 14.51 -13.59 14.96
CA ASP A 132 15.30 -12.82 15.92
C ASP A 132 14.46 -12.30 17.10
N GLY A 133 13.14 -12.49 17.08
CA GLY A 133 12.22 -12.06 18.13
C GLY A 133 11.55 -10.72 17.89
N GLY A 134 11.88 -9.98 16.84
CA GLY A 134 11.21 -8.71 16.52
C GLY A 134 10.08 -8.85 15.49
N TRP A 135 9.52 -7.71 15.07
CA TRP A 135 8.57 -7.59 13.95
C TRP A 135 9.06 -6.55 12.96
N GLY A 136 8.89 -6.83 11.67
CA GLY A 136 9.26 -5.90 10.61
C GLY A 136 8.20 -4.86 10.26
N LEU A 137 8.55 -3.96 9.33
CA LEU A 137 7.63 -2.95 8.77
C LEU A 137 6.53 -3.58 7.90
N HIS A 138 6.81 -4.71 7.28
CA HIS A 138 5.90 -5.53 6.50
C HIS A 138 6.22 -7.01 6.72
N ILE A 139 5.32 -7.90 6.31
CA ILE A 139 5.41 -9.33 6.64
C ILE A 139 6.71 -10.00 6.15
N GLU A 140 7.35 -9.49 5.11
CA GLU A 140 8.62 -10.00 4.56
C GLU A 140 9.86 -9.25 5.04
N GLY A 141 9.67 -8.15 5.79
CA GLY A 141 10.75 -7.28 6.22
C GLY A 141 11.53 -7.85 7.43
N PRO A 142 12.81 -7.46 7.57
CA PRO A 142 13.54 -7.70 8.81
C PRO A 142 12.89 -6.96 9.98
N SER A 143 13.23 -7.36 11.21
CA SER A 143 12.71 -6.70 12.41
C SER A 143 13.13 -5.24 12.49
N THR A 144 12.20 -4.38 12.87
CA THR A 144 12.44 -2.95 13.05
C THR A 144 11.87 -2.46 14.38
N MET A 145 12.34 -1.33 14.90
CA MET A 145 11.81 -0.75 16.14
C MET A 145 10.35 -0.34 15.98
N PHE A 146 10.00 0.23 14.82
CA PHE A 146 8.61 0.59 14.52
C PHE A 146 7.69 -0.63 14.53
N GLY A 147 8.03 -1.68 13.76
CA GLY A 147 7.25 -2.91 13.72
C GLY A 147 7.17 -3.58 15.09
N SER A 148 8.30 -3.73 15.78
CA SER A 148 8.38 -4.46 17.04
C SER A 148 7.59 -3.80 18.17
N VAL A 149 7.76 -2.49 18.37
CA VAL A 149 7.06 -1.77 19.44
C VAL A 149 5.55 -1.74 19.19
N LEU A 150 5.10 -1.46 17.95
CA LEU A 150 3.66 -1.38 17.66
C LEU A 150 2.97 -2.74 17.75
N ASN A 151 3.60 -3.82 17.28
CA ASN A 151 3.04 -5.16 17.43
C ASN A 151 3.03 -5.61 18.90
N TYR A 152 4.10 -5.36 19.66
CA TYR A 152 4.12 -5.65 21.10
C TYR A 152 2.99 -4.90 21.84
N VAL A 153 2.87 -3.59 21.63
CA VAL A 153 1.79 -2.78 22.23
C VAL A 153 0.42 -3.29 21.81
N THR A 154 0.23 -3.63 20.54
CA THR A 154 -1.04 -4.17 20.03
C THR A 154 -1.40 -5.49 20.72
N LEU A 155 -0.45 -6.42 20.85
CA LEU A 155 -0.65 -7.69 21.56
C LEU A 155 -1.01 -7.48 23.03
N ARG A 156 -0.32 -6.55 23.71
CA ARG A 156 -0.62 -6.16 25.10
C ARG A 156 -2.03 -5.58 25.24
N LEU A 157 -2.47 -4.76 24.29
CA LEU A 157 -3.84 -4.21 24.26
C LEU A 157 -4.90 -5.27 23.94
N LEU A 158 -4.55 -6.30 23.17
CA LEU A 158 -5.42 -7.44 22.85
C LEU A 158 -5.50 -8.49 23.98
N GLY A 159 -4.73 -8.31 25.05
CA GLY A 159 -4.84 -9.10 26.28
C GLY A 159 -3.67 -10.05 26.55
N GLU A 160 -2.66 -10.12 25.67
CA GLU A 160 -1.45 -10.89 25.95
C GLU A 160 -0.70 -10.26 27.13
N GLY A 161 -0.32 -11.07 28.11
CA GLY A 161 0.62 -10.72 29.17
C GLY A 161 2.04 -10.47 28.65
N PRO A 162 2.91 -9.81 29.45
CA PRO A 162 4.30 -9.57 29.06
C PRO A 162 5.10 -10.87 28.87
N ASN A 163 4.69 -11.95 29.53
CA ASN A 163 5.36 -13.26 29.52
C ASN A 163 4.52 -14.34 28.77
N ASP A 164 3.51 -13.92 28.02
CA ASP A 164 2.62 -14.84 27.30
C ASP A 164 3.23 -15.29 25.96
N GLY A 165 2.49 -16.14 25.24
CA GLY A 165 2.87 -16.55 23.88
C GLY A 165 4.05 -17.51 23.80
N ASP A 166 4.24 -18.37 24.81
CA ASP A 166 5.32 -19.38 24.84
C ASP A 166 6.72 -18.72 24.70
N GLY A 167 6.92 -17.62 25.42
CA GLY A 167 8.16 -16.81 25.40
C GLY A 167 8.30 -15.89 24.19
N ALA A 168 7.28 -15.76 23.34
CA ALA A 168 7.30 -14.83 22.22
C ALA A 168 7.24 -13.36 22.67
N MET A 169 6.42 -13.06 23.68
CA MET A 169 6.33 -11.71 24.23
C MET A 169 7.65 -11.30 24.90
N ASP A 170 8.29 -12.21 25.64
CA ASP A 170 9.62 -11.99 26.22
C ASP A 170 10.66 -11.69 25.14
N LYS A 171 10.70 -12.49 24.06
CA LYS A 171 11.64 -12.25 22.93
C LYS A 171 11.41 -10.91 22.25
N GLY A 172 10.15 -10.54 22.04
CA GLY A 172 9.77 -9.23 21.49
C GLY A 172 10.21 -8.08 22.38
N HIS A 173 9.98 -8.22 23.67
CA HIS A 173 10.39 -7.27 24.70
C HIS A 173 11.92 -7.13 24.77
N ASP A 174 12.64 -8.25 24.85
CA ASP A 174 14.10 -8.30 24.84
C ASP A 174 14.66 -7.67 23.58
N TRP A 175 14.07 -7.96 22.40
CA TRP A 175 14.49 -7.34 21.15
C TRP A 175 14.36 -5.82 21.21
N ILE A 176 13.22 -5.29 21.68
CA ILE A 176 13.00 -3.84 21.83
C ILE A 176 14.05 -3.21 22.74
N LEU A 177 14.30 -3.80 23.92
CA LEU A 177 15.25 -3.22 24.87
C LEU A 177 16.71 -3.30 24.38
N ASN A 178 17.10 -4.40 23.74
CA ASN A 178 18.45 -4.60 23.21
C ASN A 178 18.77 -3.68 22.02
N HIS A 179 17.76 -3.10 21.36
CA HIS A 179 17.92 -2.16 20.24
C HIS A 179 17.68 -0.70 20.63
N GLY A 180 17.77 -0.38 21.92
CA GLY A 180 17.75 1.00 22.43
C GLY A 180 16.39 1.48 22.93
N SER A 181 15.41 0.58 23.05
CA SER A 181 14.05 0.83 23.58
C SER A 181 13.14 1.64 22.65
N ALA A 182 11.89 1.85 23.07
CA ALA A 182 10.91 2.63 22.31
C ALA A 182 11.30 4.11 22.14
N THR A 183 12.36 4.63 22.78
CA THR A 183 12.92 5.95 22.46
C THR A 183 13.50 6.04 21.05
N MET A 184 13.89 4.90 20.45
CA MET A 184 14.43 4.80 19.09
C MET A 184 13.36 4.56 18.02
N ILE A 185 12.07 4.53 18.39
CA ILE A 185 10.99 4.31 17.44
C ILE A 185 10.89 5.49 16.45
N THR A 186 10.32 5.25 15.27
CA THR A 186 10.19 6.27 14.21
C THR A 186 9.19 7.37 14.56
N SER A 187 9.20 8.48 13.82
CA SER A 187 8.34 9.65 14.03
C SER A 187 6.84 9.30 14.05
N TRP A 188 6.39 8.40 13.17
CA TRP A 188 5.02 7.88 13.17
C TRP A 188 4.74 7.03 14.41
N GLY A 189 5.71 6.23 14.85
CA GLY A 189 5.59 5.44 16.07
C GLY A 189 5.49 6.31 17.32
N LYS A 190 6.34 7.33 17.43
CA LYS A 190 6.30 8.34 18.51
C LYS A 190 4.92 8.97 18.60
N MET A 191 4.33 9.33 17.46
CA MET A 191 3.00 9.91 17.40
C MET A 191 1.92 8.96 17.96
N TRP A 192 1.87 7.71 17.49
CA TRP A 192 0.91 6.72 17.98
C TRP A 192 1.06 6.42 19.47
N LEU A 193 2.30 6.28 19.95
CA LEU A 193 2.59 6.07 21.36
C LEU A 193 2.23 7.29 22.22
N SER A 194 2.34 8.50 21.68
CA SER A 194 1.95 9.74 22.36
C SER A 194 0.44 9.89 22.48
N VAL A 195 -0.30 9.53 21.42
CA VAL A 195 -1.76 9.45 21.44
C VAL A 195 -2.24 8.41 22.45
N LEU A 196 -1.59 7.24 22.53
CA LEU A 196 -1.90 6.21 23.54
C LEU A 196 -1.53 6.65 24.97
N GLY A 197 -0.56 7.56 25.11
CA GLY A 197 -0.06 8.05 26.39
C GLY A 197 1.09 7.22 26.96
N VAL A 198 1.85 6.49 26.14
CA VAL A 198 3.08 5.78 26.57
C VAL A 198 4.37 6.50 26.14
N PHE A 199 4.27 7.65 25.48
CA PHE A 199 5.38 8.49 25.04
C PHE A 199 5.00 9.97 25.21
N GLU A 200 5.94 10.87 25.56
CA GLU A 200 5.62 12.28 25.73
C GLU A 200 5.63 13.05 24.40
N TRP A 201 4.67 13.95 24.20
CA TRP A 201 4.60 14.80 23.00
C TRP A 201 5.86 15.67 22.80
N SER A 202 6.59 16.00 23.87
CA SER A 202 7.87 16.71 23.77
C SER A 202 8.92 15.92 23.02
N GLY A 203 8.86 14.59 23.01
CA GLY A 203 9.76 13.75 22.23
C GLY A 203 9.32 13.55 20.78
N ASN A 204 8.34 14.31 20.29
CA ASN A 204 7.98 14.29 18.88
C ASN A 204 8.59 15.49 18.14
N ASN A 205 8.94 15.26 16.88
CA ASN A 205 9.27 16.33 15.97
C ASN A 205 8.04 17.21 15.70
N PRO A 206 8.20 18.55 15.56
CA PRO A 206 7.05 19.44 15.37
C PRO A 206 6.22 19.10 14.12
N MET A 207 4.91 18.99 14.30
CA MET A 207 3.91 18.83 13.23
C MET A 207 2.91 20.00 13.28
N PRO A 208 3.34 21.22 12.93
CA PRO A 208 2.56 22.43 13.18
C PRO A 208 1.29 22.47 12.31
N PRO A 209 0.07 22.50 12.90
CA PRO A 209 -1.15 22.67 12.12
C PRO A 209 -1.21 24.03 11.39
N GLU A 210 -0.39 25.01 11.79
CA GLU A 210 -0.32 26.32 11.13
C GLU A 210 0.05 26.24 9.64
N MET A 211 0.67 25.14 9.20
CA MET A 211 0.95 24.92 7.78
C MET A 211 -0.31 24.96 6.91
N TRP A 212 -1.47 24.60 7.46
CA TRP A 212 -2.77 24.63 6.77
C TRP A 212 -3.31 26.05 6.56
N LEU A 213 -2.73 27.07 7.20
CA LEU A 213 -3.10 28.48 7.03
C LEU A 213 -2.22 29.23 6.04
N LEU A 214 -1.18 28.58 5.51
CA LEU A 214 -0.26 29.20 4.56
C LEU A 214 -1.01 29.62 3.28
N PRO A 215 -0.58 30.68 2.58
CA PRO A 215 -1.07 30.95 1.23
C PRO A 215 -0.70 29.82 0.26
N TYR A 216 -1.65 29.39 -0.58
CA TYR A 216 -1.43 28.31 -1.57
C TYR A 216 -0.29 28.57 -2.57
N LEU A 217 0.11 29.83 -2.74
CA LEU A 217 1.27 30.21 -3.56
C LEU A 217 2.58 29.61 -3.04
N LEU A 218 2.70 29.36 -1.73
CA LEU A 218 3.91 28.84 -1.12
C LEU A 218 4.15 27.38 -1.53
N PRO A 219 5.37 27.00 -1.97
CA PRO A 219 5.67 25.63 -2.39
C PRO A 219 5.43 24.57 -1.31
N VAL A 220 5.64 24.92 -0.05
CA VAL A 220 5.49 24.06 1.14
C VAL A 220 4.03 23.92 1.61
N HIS A 221 3.08 24.55 0.94
CA HIS A 221 1.68 24.47 1.32
C HIS A 221 1.17 23.01 1.26
N PRO A 222 0.55 22.45 2.33
CA PRO A 222 0.13 21.05 2.36
C PRO A 222 -0.77 20.59 1.21
N GLY A 223 -1.65 21.48 0.71
CA GLY A 223 -2.48 21.21 -0.48
C GLY A 223 -1.72 20.95 -1.79
N ARG A 224 -0.39 21.18 -1.81
CA ARG A 224 0.50 20.88 -2.95
C ARG A 224 1.32 19.60 -2.75
N MET A 225 1.24 18.99 -1.56
CA MET A 225 1.90 17.72 -1.24
C MET A 225 1.11 16.54 -1.80
N TRP A 226 1.74 15.37 -1.90
CA TRP A 226 1.08 14.12 -2.26
C TRP A 226 -0.15 13.86 -1.40
N CYS A 227 -1.22 13.32 -2.00
CA CYS A 227 -2.49 13.10 -1.33
C CYS A 227 -2.36 12.20 -0.10
N HIS A 228 -1.68 11.06 -0.19
CA HIS A 228 -1.46 10.19 0.97
C HIS A 228 -0.70 10.91 2.08
N CYS A 229 0.39 11.61 1.75
CA CYS A 229 1.16 12.38 2.74
C CYS A 229 0.30 13.43 3.45
N ARG A 230 -0.33 14.36 2.71
CA ARG A 230 -1.12 15.42 3.35
C ARG A 230 -2.32 14.88 4.11
N MET A 231 -2.93 13.81 3.62
CA MET A 231 -4.10 13.21 4.26
C MET A 231 -3.70 12.53 5.57
N VAL A 232 -2.53 11.88 5.66
CA VAL A 232 -2.03 11.34 6.94
C VAL A 232 -1.63 12.47 7.90
N TYR A 233 -0.86 13.45 7.44
CA TYR A 233 -0.36 14.53 8.31
C TYR A 233 -1.44 15.51 8.75
N LEU A 234 -2.59 15.59 8.08
CA LEU A 234 -3.73 16.43 8.47
C LEU A 234 -4.25 16.10 9.89
N PRO A 235 -4.78 14.89 10.17
CA PRO A 235 -5.21 14.52 11.51
C PRO A 235 -4.04 14.41 12.49
N MET A 236 -2.83 14.02 12.05
CA MET A 236 -1.66 13.98 12.93
C MET A 236 -1.30 15.38 13.45
N SER A 237 -1.30 16.40 12.58
CA SER A 237 -1.04 17.78 12.97
C SER A 237 -2.11 18.35 13.91
N TYR A 238 -3.38 17.92 13.74
CA TYR A 238 -4.46 18.27 14.66
C TYR A 238 -4.22 17.68 16.05
N LEU A 239 -3.95 16.38 16.13
CA LEU A 239 -3.68 15.67 17.39
C LEU A 239 -2.45 16.21 18.09
N TYR A 240 -1.37 16.47 17.33
CA TYR A 240 -0.17 17.13 17.81
C TYR A 240 -0.52 18.51 18.39
N GLY A 241 -1.15 19.39 17.60
CA GLY A 241 -1.48 20.75 18.04
C GLY A 241 -2.42 20.81 19.25
N LYS A 242 -3.28 19.80 19.44
CA LYS A 242 -4.11 19.61 20.64
C LYS A 242 -3.38 18.96 21.81
N ARG A 243 -2.24 18.31 21.56
CA ARG A 243 -1.54 17.43 22.52
C ARG A 243 -2.48 16.36 23.08
N PHE A 244 -3.26 15.73 22.21
CA PHE A 244 -4.25 14.74 22.61
C PHE A 244 -3.58 13.51 23.23
N VAL A 245 -4.12 13.02 24.34
CA VAL A 245 -3.69 11.78 25.00
C VAL A 245 -4.93 11.00 25.41
N GLY A 246 -4.95 9.71 25.11
CA GLY A 246 -6.00 8.80 25.52
C GLY A 246 -6.04 8.56 27.04
N PRO A 247 -7.03 7.80 27.54
CA PRO A 247 -7.12 7.48 28.96
C PRO A 247 -5.89 6.69 29.46
N ILE A 248 -5.30 7.13 30.57
CA ILE A 248 -4.19 6.42 31.21
C ILE A 248 -4.73 5.23 32.01
N THR A 249 -4.69 4.05 31.39
CA THR A 249 -5.15 2.79 31.96
C THR A 249 -4.03 2.03 32.66
N PRO A 250 -4.34 0.96 33.44
CA PRO A 250 -3.31 0.09 34.00
C PRO A 250 -2.37 -0.52 32.95
N ILE A 251 -2.89 -0.86 31.75
CA ILE A 251 -2.06 -1.38 30.66
C ILE A 251 -1.10 -0.32 30.13
N VAL A 252 -1.52 0.95 30.00
CA VAL A 252 -0.66 2.08 29.63
C VAL A 252 0.46 2.28 30.66
N LEU A 253 0.13 2.22 31.95
CA LEU A 253 1.14 2.33 33.02
C LEU A 253 2.11 1.15 33.04
N SER A 254 1.66 -0.05 32.66
CA SER A 254 2.51 -1.23 32.51
C SER A 254 3.47 -1.06 31.32
N LEU A 255 2.96 -0.65 30.16
CA LEU A 255 3.77 -0.38 28.96
C LEU A 255 4.86 0.66 29.20
N ARG A 256 4.59 1.71 29.99
CA ARG A 256 5.61 2.71 30.38
C ARG A 256 6.77 2.13 31.20
N LYS A 257 6.61 0.96 31.81
CA LYS A 257 7.68 0.24 32.53
C LYS A 257 8.35 -0.81 31.65
N GLU A 258 7.62 -1.35 30.68
CA GLU A 258 8.09 -2.41 29.80
C GLU A 258 8.93 -1.85 28.64
N LEU A 259 8.52 -0.75 28.01
CA LEU A 259 9.07 -0.32 26.70
C LEU A 259 10.40 0.46 26.76
N PHE A 260 10.91 0.78 27.95
CA PHE A 260 12.03 1.71 28.15
C PHE A 260 13.11 1.09 29.04
N THR A 261 14.38 1.39 28.74
CA THR A 261 15.54 0.92 29.51
C THR A 261 15.75 1.68 30.83
N VAL A 262 15.16 2.87 30.96
CA VAL A 262 15.20 3.72 32.15
C VAL A 262 13.78 3.99 32.64
N PRO A 263 13.58 4.34 33.93
CA PRO A 263 12.27 4.74 34.43
C PRO A 263 11.65 5.86 33.59
N TYR A 264 10.35 5.76 33.31
CA TYR A 264 9.62 6.69 32.42
C TYR A 264 9.85 8.19 32.72
N HIS A 265 9.99 8.55 33.99
CA HIS A 265 10.18 9.93 34.45
C HIS A 265 11.63 10.45 34.30
N GLU A 266 12.59 9.57 34.02
CA GLU A 266 14.00 9.90 33.80
C GLU A 266 14.35 10.02 32.31
N ILE A 267 13.40 9.70 31.41
CA ILE A 267 13.62 9.76 29.96
C ILE A 267 13.81 11.23 29.53
N ASP A 268 14.92 11.51 28.84
CA ASP A 268 15.11 12.78 28.14
C ASP A 268 14.35 12.75 26.81
N TRP A 269 13.12 13.25 26.85
CA TRP A 269 12.27 13.34 25.66
C TRP A 269 12.83 14.30 24.59
N ASN A 270 13.57 15.34 24.97
CA ASN A 270 14.19 16.22 23.98
C ASN A 270 15.27 15.48 23.18
N GLN A 271 16.04 14.62 23.85
CA GLN A 271 16.98 13.75 23.17
C GLN A 271 16.26 12.72 22.28
N ALA A 272 15.24 12.04 22.82
CA ALA A 272 14.47 11.01 22.10
C ALA A 272 13.83 11.53 20.80
N ARG A 273 13.55 12.84 20.71
CA ARG A 273 12.98 13.49 19.53
C ARG A 273 13.70 13.15 18.23
N ASN A 274 15.03 13.17 18.24
CA ASN A 274 15.84 12.95 17.05
C ASN A 274 16.44 11.54 16.96
N LEU A 275 16.11 10.66 17.91
CA LEU A 275 16.54 9.27 17.87
C LEU A 275 15.66 8.46 16.91
N CYS A 276 16.28 7.64 16.09
CA CYS A 276 15.63 6.65 15.23
C CYS A 276 16.57 5.46 15.08
N ALA A 277 16.04 4.24 15.20
CA ALA A 277 16.82 3.02 15.05
C ALA A 277 17.38 2.92 13.61
N LYS A 278 18.61 2.43 13.48
CA LYS A 278 19.28 2.30 12.18
C LYS A 278 18.53 1.35 11.24
N GLU A 279 17.83 0.37 11.80
CA GLU A 279 17.01 -0.62 11.09
C GLU A 279 15.79 0.02 10.43
N ASP A 280 15.26 1.12 11.00
CA ASP A 280 14.11 1.85 10.48
C ASP A 280 14.51 3.03 9.58
N LEU A 281 15.77 3.48 9.65
CA LEU A 281 16.24 4.70 8.97
C LEU A 281 16.49 4.45 7.47
N TYR A 282 15.43 4.51 6.68
CA TYR A 282 15.49 4.41 5.22
C TYR A 282 15.88 5.74 4.58
N TYR A 283 15.34 6.86 5.08
CA TYR A 283 15.62 8.20 4.61
C TYR A 283 16.27 9.03 5.73
N PRO A 284 17.62 9.11 5.79
CA PRO A 284 18.31 9.84 6.84
C PRO A 284 18.07 11.34 6.71
N HIS A 285 17.84 12.00 7.83
CA HIS A 285 17.61 13.44 7.88
C HIS A 285 18.83 14.23 7.39
N PRO A 286 18.68 15.10 6.38
CA PRO A 286 19.72 16.07 6.05
C PRO A 286 19.88 17.10 7.18
N LEU A 287 21.06 17.70 7.31
CA LEU A 287 21.31 18.75 8.32
C LEU A 287 20.33 19.94 8.24
N VAL A 288 19.83 20.24 7.04
CA VAL A 288 18.82 21.30 6.84
C VAL A 288 17.50 20.96 7.52
N GLN A 289 17.16 19.68 7.56
CA GLN A 289 15.99 19.17 8.26
C GLN A 289 16.22 19.28 9.78
N ASP A 290 17.32 18.78 10.33
CA ASP A 290 17.58 18.95 11.77
C ASP A 290 17.54 20.42 12.22
N ALA A 291 18.08 21.33 11.40
CA ALA A 291 18.04 22.77 11.67
C ALA A 291 16.61 23.34 11.64
N LEU A 292 15.79 22.96 10.65
CA LEU A 292 14.41 23.42 10.56
C LEU A 292 13.58 22.90 11.76
N TRP A 293 13.79 21.67 12.19
CA TRP A 293 13.06 21.06 13.30
C TRP A 293 13.46 21.71 14.63
N ALA A 294 14.75 21.98 14.82
CA ALA A 294 15.25 22.74 15.96
C ALA A 294 14.67 24.16 16.00
N LEU A 295 14.53 24.83 14.85
CA LEU A 295 13.90 26.15 14.76
C LEU A 295 12.42 26.09 15.12
N LEU A 296 11.69 25.12 14.57
CA LEU A 296 10.26 24.94 14.85
C LEU A 296 10.04 24.65 16.35
N ASP A 297 10.83 23.74 16.93
CA ASP A 297 10.70 23.34 18.33
C ASP A 297 11.13 24.45 19.31
N LYS A 298 12.28 25.09 19.08
CA LYS A 298 12.87 26.03 20.05
C LYS A 298 12.38 27.47 19.88
N ALA A 299 11.86 27.83 18.72
CA ALA A 299 11.40 29.19 18.44
C ALA A 299 9.88 29.25 18.14
N ALA A 300 9.38 28.44 17.20
CA ALA A 300 7.99 28.54 16.78
C ALA A 300 7.00 27.98 17.81
N GLU A 301 7.21 26.76 18.32
CA GLU A 301 6.32 26.11 19.29
C GLU A 301 6.13 26.94 20.57
N PRO A 302 7.18 27.52 21.21
CA PRO A 302 6.99 28.38 22.39
C PRO A 302 6.10 29.59 22.10
N VAL A 303 6.19 30.17 20.89
CA VAL A 303 5.34 31.30 20.50
C VAL A 303 3.91 30.83 20.23
N LEU A 304 3.73 29.72 19.53
CA LEU A 304 2.42 29.18 19.14
C LEU A 304 1.64 28.57 20.32
N MET A 305 2.32 28.20 21.40
CA MET A 305 1.69 27.68 22.62
C MET A 305 1.25 28.78 23.60
N HIS A 306 1.70 30.02 23.39
CA HIS A 306 1.41 31.16 24.29
C HIS A 306 0.69 32.28 23.56
N TRP A 307 0.05 33.18 24.31
CA TRP A 307 -0.57 34.36 23.73
C TRP A 307 0.50 35.32 23.14
N PRO A 308 0.32 35.87 21.93
CA PRO A 308 -0.85 35.77 21.05
C PRO A 308 -0.81 34.61 20.03
N GLY A 309 0.31 33.93 19.85
CA GLY A 309 0.48 32.85 18.86
C GLY A 309 -0.52 31.70 19.01
N LYS A 310 -0.97 31.43 20.24
CA LYS A 310 -2.04 30.46 20.54
C LYS A 310 -3.33 30.68 19.75
N LYS A 311 -3.68 31.94 19.44
CA LYS A 311 -4.84 32.22 18.57
C LYS A 311 -4.65 31.66 17.15
N LEU A 312 -3.43 31.71 16.63
CA LEU A 312 -3.11 31.15 15.33
C LEU A 312 -3.20 29.62 15.35
N ARG A 313 -2.69 28.98 16.42
CA ARG A 313 -2.86 27.54 16.66
C ARG A 313 -4.32 27.14 16.72
N GLU A 314 -5.16 27.90 17.44
CA GLU A 314 -6.60 27.64 17.54
C GLU A 314 -7.30 27.74 16.17
N GLN A 315 -6.97 28.76 15.37
CA GLN A 315 -7.48 28.90 14.02
C GLN A 315 -7.02 27.75 13.10
N ALA A 316 -5.74 27.38 13.18
CA ALA A 316 -5.17 26.30 12.39
C ALA A 316 -5.84 24.94 12.71
N LEU A 317 -6.12 24.68 13.98
CA LEU A 317 -6.84 23.49 14.41
C LEU A 317 -8.29 23.48 13.91
N HIS A 318 -8.96 24.63 13.85
CA HIS A 318 -10.30 24.74 13.27
C HIS A 318 -10.26 24.39 11.78
N THR A 319 -9.36 25.00 11.01
CA THR A 319 -9.18 24.72 9.58
C THR A 319 -8.82 23.25 9.32
N ALA A 320 -7.95 22.66 10.13
CA ALA A 320 -7.61 21.25 10.01
C ALA A 320 -8.84 20.35 10.24
N MET A 321 -9.67 20.66 11.24
CA MET A 321 -10.91 19.91 11.51
C MET A 321 -11.93 20.07 10.37
N ASP A 322 -12.07 21.26 9.80
CA ASP A 322 -12.95 21.47 8.64
C ASP A 322 -12.52 20.63 7.45
N HIS A 323 -11.22 20.51 7.19
CA HIS A 323 -10.70 19.63 6.14
C HIS A 323 -10.93 18.15 6.45
N ILE A 324 -10.81 17.72 7.71
CA ILE A 324 -11.11 16.35 8.14
C ILE A 324 -12.59 16.03 7.89
N HIS A 325 -13.51 16.89 8.35
CA HIS A 325 -14.94 16.73 8.09
C HIS A 325 -15.26 16.74 6.60
N TYR A 326 -14.63 17.61 5.82
CA TYR A 326 -14.81 17.65 4.37
C TYR A 326 -14.37 16.34 3.71
N GLU A 327 -13.22 15.78 4.08
CA GLU A 327 -12.78 14.46 3.59
C GLU A 327 -13.76 13.37 3.98
N ASP A 328 -14.19 13.33 5.24
CA ASP A 328 -15.17 12.38 5.74
C ASP A 328 -16.47 12.48 4.94
N GLU A 329 -16.98 13.68 4.66
CA GLU A 329 -18.20 13.84 3.88
C GLU A 329 -18.03 13.45 2.40
N ASN A 330 -16.92 13.85 1.77
CA ASN A 330 -16.66 13.58 0.35
C ASN A 330 -16.40 12.11 0.05
N THR A 331 -15.60 11.47 0.89
CA THR A 331 -15.29 10.04 0.78
C THR A 331 -16.34 9.18 1.45
N ARG A 332 -17.30 9.81 2.13
CA ARG A 332 -18.35 9.17 2.91
C ARG A 332 -17.76 8.26 3.99
N TYR A 333 -16.81 8.81 4.72
CA TYR A 333 -16.12 8.23 5.87
C TYR A 333 -15.40 6.95 5.47
N ILE A 334 -14.73 6.99 4.31
CA ILE A 334 -13.83 5.93 3.83
C ILE A 334 -12.39 6.42 3.90
N CYS A 335 -12.18 7.69 3.54
CA CYS A 335 -10.87 8.31 3.34
C CYS A 335 -10.05 7.59 2.26
N ILE A 336 -8.79 7.97 2.12
CA ILE A 336 -7.87 7.45 1.10
C ILE A 336 -7.17 6.13 1.49
N GLY A 337 -7.11 5.78 2.77
CA GLY A 337 -6.38 4.60 3.23
C GLY A 337 -6.48 4.32 4.74
N PRO A 338 -5.85 3.23 5.23
CA PRO A 338 -6.05 2.70 6.58
C PRO A 338 -5.33 3.47 7.70
N VAL A 339 -4.38 4.34 7.37
CA VAL A 339 -3.77 5.25 8.37
C VAL A 339 -4.74 6.38 8.70
N ASN A 340 -5.47 6.85 7.69
CA ASN A 340 -6.51 7.86 7.82
C ASN A 340 -7.79 7.32 8.44
N LYS A 341 -8.17 6.08 8.08
CA LYS A 341 -9.38 5.43 8.57
C LYS A 341 -9.34 3.89 8.39
N GLY A 342 -10.38 3.31 7.82
CA GLY A 342 -10.56 1.87 7.62
C GLY A 342 -10.45 1.55 6.15
N TYR A 343 -9.77 0.44 5.86
CA TYR A 343 -9.29 0.05 4.54
C TYR A 343 -10.38 -0.04 3.45
N ASN A 344 -10.06 0.42 2.24
CA ASN A 344 -10.82 0.24 1.01
C ASN A 344 -9.90 -0.41 -0.05
N GLY A 345 -10.32 -1.57 -0.57
CA GLY A 345 -9.52 -2.40 -1.49
C GLY A 345 -9.09 -1.76 -2.81
N SER A 346 -8.58 -2.60 -3.72
CA SER A 346 -8.04 -2.23 -5.03
C SER A 346 -9.09 -2.13 -6.15
N GLN A 347 -10.38 -1.96 -5.84
CA GLN A 347 -11.46 -2.25 -6.80
C GLN A 347 -11.41 -1.41 -8.09
N LEU A 348 -10.84 -0.18 -8.05
CA LEU A 348 -10.68 0.68 -9.23
C LEU A 348 -9.49 0.25 -10.11
N TRP A 349 -8.45 -0.32 -9.52
CA TRP A 349 -7.34 -0.97 -10.23
C TRP A 349 -7.86 -2.22 -10.97
N ASP A 350 -8.68 -3.02 -10.30
CA ASP A 350 -9.37 -4.18 -10.89
C ASP A 350 -10.34 -3.74 -12.00
N THR A 351 -11.04 -2.62 -11.81
CA THR A 351 -11.92 -2.01 -12.82
C THR A 351 -11.12 -1.49 -14.03
N SER A 352 -9.89 -1.02 -13.84
CA SER A 352 -9.04 -0.52 -14.93
C SER A 352 -8.53 -1.65 -15.81
N PHE A 353 -8.16 -2.79 -15.23
CA PHE A 353 -7.92 -4.02 -15.99
C PHE A 353 -9.20 -4.57 -16.62
N ALA A 354 -10.36 -4.43 -15.97
CA ALA A 354 -11.65 -4.79 -16.57
C ALA A 354 -11.99 -3.92 -17.79
N VAL A 355 -11.65 -2.62 -17.81
CA VAL A 355 -11.81 -1.77 -19.00
C VAL A 355 -10.90 -2.23 -20.15
N GLN A 356 -9.65 -2.63 -19.85
CA GLN A 356 -8.76 -3.22 -20.86
C GLN A 356 -9.31 -4.56 -21.39
N ALA A 357 -9.94 -5.36 -20.53
CA ALA A 357 -10.64 -6.58 -20.92
C ALA A 357 -11.88 -6.29 -21.79
N ILE A 358 -12.70 -5.29 -21.44
CA ILE A 358 -13.90 -4.87 -22.19
C ILE A 358 -13.52 -4.32 -23.57
N ILE A 359 -12.42 -3.58 -23.68
CA ILE A 359 -11.88 -3.14 -24.98
C ILE A 359 -11.49 -4.34 -25.85
N SER A 360 -11.01 -5.41 -25.23
CA SER A 360 -10.60 -6.65 -25.92
C SER A 360 -11.78 -7.51 -26.39
N THR A 361 -13.02 -7.25 -25.92
CA THR A 361 -14.22 -8.05 -26.26
C THR A 361 -15.02 -7.55 -27.47
N LYS A 362 -14.65 -6.40 -28.08
CA LYS A 362 -15.33 -5.76 -29.22
C LYS A 362 -16.77 -5.24 -28.94
N LEU A 363 -17.16 -5.02 -27.67
CA LEU A 363 -18.50 -4.50 -27.28
C LEU A 363 -18.58 -2.94 -27.25
N VAL A 364 -18.00 -2.30 -28.26
CA VAL A 364 -17.66 -0.85 -28.24
C VAL A 364 -18.87 0.07 -28.40
N GLU A 365 -19.93 -0.39 -29.08
CA GLU A 365 -21.17 0.35 -29.30
C GLU A 365 -21.95 0.59 -27.98
N GLU A 366 -21.86 -0.35 -27.04
CA GLU A 366 -22.65 -0.34 -25.79
C GLU A 366 -22.03 0.57 -24.70
N TYR A 367 -20.71 0.78 -24.72
CA TYR A 367 -19.97 1.49 -23.66
C TYR A 367 -19.27 2.79 -24.10
N GLY A 368 -19.58 3.32 -25.28
CA GLY A 368 -18.87 4.47 -25.86
C GLY A 368 -18.83 5.77 -25.01
N PRO A 369 -19.90 6.17 -24.28
CA PRO A 369 -19.85 7.31 -23.37
C PRO A 369 -18.87 7.12 -22.20
N THR A 370 -18.74 5.90 -21.68
CA THR A 370 -17.83 5.55 -20.58
C THR A 370 -16.37 5.63 -21.04
N LEU A 371 -16.07 5.08 -22.22
CA LEU A 371 -14.73 5.15 -22.81
C LEU A 371 -14.30 6.59 -23.09
N ARG A 372 -15.21 7.47 -23.55
CA ARG A 372 -14.89 8.91 -23.76
C ARG A 372 -14.59 9.66 -22.47
N LYS A 373 -15.27 9.32 -21.36
CA LYS A 373 -14.98 9.90 -20.03
C LYS A 373 -13.63 9.43 -19.50
N ALA A 374 -13.30 8.14 -19.68
CA ALA A 374 -11.99 7.59 -19.32
C ALA A 374 -10.85 8.29 -20.10
N HIS A 375 -11.03 8.51 -21.41
CA HIS A 375 -10.09 9.30 -22.21
C HIS A 375 -9.88 10.72 -21.67
N ALA A 376 -10.96 11.43 -21.33
CA ALA A 376 -10.86 12.79 -20.79
C ALA A 376 -10.13 12.83 -19.45
N TYR A 377 -10.37 11.84 -18.58
CA TYR A 377 -9.69 11.70 -17.30
C TYR A 377 -8.19 11.45 -17.47
N ILE A 378 -7.80 10.48 -18.30
CA ILE A 378 -6.39 10.20 -18.60
C ILE A 378 -5.73 11.47 -19.12
N LYS A 379 -6.30 12.14 -20.12
CA LYS A 379 -5.71 13.37 -20.66
C LYS A 379 -5.46 14.45 -19.60
N ASN A 380 -6.44 14.71 -18.73
CA ASN A 380 -6.33 15.76 -17.71
C ASN A 380 -5.34 15.43 -16.58
N SER A 381 -4.88 14.18 -16.52
CA SER A 381 -3.93 13.68 -15.52
C SER A 381 -2.47 13.71 -16.00
N GLN A 382 -2.18 14.23 -17.20
CA GLN A 382 -0.82 14.34 -17.73
C GLN A 382 -0.08 15.54 -17.14
N ASN A 383 1.10 15.30 -16.57
CA ASN A 383 1.97 16.35 -16.02
C ASN A 383 2.69 17.16 -17.11
N GLY A 384 3.28 18.29 -16.71
CA GLY A 384 3.97 19.20 -17.64
C GLY A 384 5.17 18.57 -18.36
N ASP A 385 5.84 17.63 -17.70
CA ASP A 385 6.96 16.83 -18.22
C ASP A 385 6.51 15.68 -19.16
N GLY A 386 5.21 15.40 -19.20
CA GLY A 386 4.59 14.37 -20.02
C GLY A 386 4.25 13.07 -19.29
N GLY A 387 4.75 12.86 -18.06
CA GLY A 387 4.49 11.69 -17.25
C GLY A 387 3.11 11.72 -16.56
N PHE A 388 2.72 10.58 -16.00
CA PHE A 388 1.50 10.44 -15.21
C PHE A 388 1.86 10.04 -13.78
N ALA A 389 1.31 10.76 -12.83
CA ALA A 389 1.41 10.47 -11.40
C ALA A 389 0.19 9.65 -10.95
N THR A 390 0.04 9.41 -9.64
CA THR A 390 -0.92 8.42 -9.13
C THR A 390 -2.36 8.92 -9.10
N TYR A 391 -2.63 9.92 -8.26
CA TYR A 391 -4.00 10.42 -8.02
C TYR A 391 -4.20 11.82 -8.60
N GLU A 392 -3.14 12.63 -8.60
CA GLU A 392 -3.18 14.04 -8.94
C GLU A 392 -2.00 14.45 -9.81
N LEU A 393 -2.02 15.67 -10.33
CA LEU A 393 -0.83 16.26 -10.95
C LEU A 393 0.24 16.52 -9.90
N THR A 394 1.51 16.51 -10.32
CA THR A 394 2.64 17.00 -9.52
C THR A 394 2.46 18.51 -9.29
N ARG A 395 2.12 18.90 -8.06
CA ARG A 395 1.75 20.28 -7.69
C ARG A 395 2.88 21.11 -7.09
N SER A 396 4.02 20.49 -6.82
CA SER A 396 5.17 21.14 -6.22
C SER A 396 6.49 20.57 -6.73
N TYR A 397 7.60 20.96 -6.12
CA TYR A 397 8.95 20.69 -6.61
C TYR A 397 9.62 19.54 -5.85
N SER A 398 10.43 18.75 -6.54
CA SER A 398 11.13 17.58 -5.97
C SER A 398 12.09 17.92 -4.83
N TRP A 399 12.62 19.15 -4.75
CA TRP A 399 13.47 19.56 -3.63
C TRP A 399 12.73 19.55 -2.28
N LEU A 400 11.40 19.53 -2.28
CA LEU A 400 10.62 19.38 -1.05
C LEU A 400 10.80 18.02 -0.38
N GLU A 401 11.35 17.03 -1.07
CA GLU A 401 11.75 15.77 -0.43
C GLU A 401 12.81 15.98 0.66
N LEU A 402 13.58 17.08 0.61
CA LEU A 402 14.52 17.48 1.67
C LEU A 402 13.86 17.74 3.04
N ILE A 403 12.54 17.95 3.06
CA ILE A 403 11.77 18.13 4.30
C ILE A 403 10.88 16.93 4.60
N ASN A 404 11.12 15.78 3.96
CA ASN A 404 10.37 14.55 4.22
C ASN A 404 10.52 14.14 5.71
N PRO A 405 9.45 14.22 6.51
CA PRO A 405 9.49 13.90 7.93
C PRO A 405 9.35 12.39 8.23
N ALA A 406 9.16 11.55 7.21
CA ALA A 406 9.05 10.11 7.36
C ALA A 406 10.43 9.47 7.23
N GLU A 407 10.98 9.04 8.36
CA GLU A 407 12.28 8.36 8.44
C GLU A 407 12.28 7.01 7.68
N THR A 408 11.11 6.36 7.60
CA THR A 408 10.91 5.01 7.05
C THR A 408 10.50 4.98 5.57
N PHE A 409 10.10 6.12 4.99
CA PHE A 409 9.51 6.17 3.65
C PHE A 409 10.17 7.26 2.82
N GLY A 410 10.63 6.94 1.61
CA GLY A 410 11.15 7.91 0.65
C GLY A 410 10.12 8.26 -0.43
N ASP A 411 10.32 9.42 -1.06
CA ASP A 411 9.52 9.90 -2.21
C ASP A 411 8.03 10.08 -1.89
N ILE A 412 7.72 10.63 -0.71
CA ILE A 412 6.33 10.79 -0.24
C ILE A 412 5.83 12.24 -0.27
N VAL A 413 6.68 13.24 -0.53
CA VAL A 413 6.27 14.64 -0.33
C VAL A 413 5.44 15.17 -1.50
N ILE A 414 5.69 14.73 -2.73
CA ILE A 414 4.91 15.12 -3.93
C ILE A 414 4.41 13.90 -4.70
N ASP A 415 3.35 14.07 -5.50
CA ASP A 415 2.87 13.00 -6.38
C ASP A 415 3.79 12.92 -7.61
N TYR A 416 4.77 12.02 -7.56
CA TYR A 416 5.77 11.86 -8.62
C TYR A 416 5.15 11.17 -9.85
N PRO A 417 5.55 11.55 -11.08
CA PRO A 417 5.19 10.79 -12.26
C PRO A 417 5.96 9.46 -12.30
N TYR A 418 5.27 8.36 -12.60
CA TYR A 418 5.82 7.00 -12.57
C TYR A 418 5.79 6.35 -13.96
N VAL A 419 6.74 5.43 -14.22
CA VAL A 419 6.80 4.70 -15.49
C VAL A 419 5.60 3.78 -15.66
N GLU A 420 5.10 3.22 -14.57
CA GLU A 420 3.93 2.34 -14.46
C GLU A 420 2.66 3.07 -14.89
N CYS A 421 2.37 4.19 -14.25
CA CYS A 421 1.21 5.03 -14.55
C CYS A 421 1.27 5.56 -15.99
N THR A 422 2.47 5.94 -16.44
CA THR A 422 2.68 6.47 -17.79
C THR A 422 2.53 5.39 -18.87
N SER A 423 3.05 4.18 -18.63
CA SER A 423 2.90 3.00 -19.49
C SER A 423 1.42 2.62 -19.66
N ALA A 424 0.70 2.47 -18.55
CA ALA A 424 -0.73 2.13 -18.55
C ALA A 424 -1.57 3.18 -19.29
N ALA A 425 -1.28 4.47 -19.09
CA ALA A 425 -1.94 5.56 -19.81
C ALA A 425 -1.69 5.50 -21.33
N ILE A 426 -0.46 5.22 -21.77
CA ILE A 426 -0.14 5.05 -23.20
C ILE A 426 -0.94 3.89 -23.79
N GLN A 427 -0.96 2.72 -23.14
CA GLN A 427 -1.67 1.55 -23.61
C GLN A 427 -3.19 1.79 -23.75
N ALA A 428 -3.78 2.45 -22.76
CA ALA A 428 -5.18 2.84 -22.78
C ALA A 428 -5.48 3.83 -23.94
N LEU A 429 -4.65 4.85 -24.13
CA LEU A 429 -4.81 5.85 -25.19
C LEU A 429 -4.64 5.27 -26.60
N VAL A 430 -3.66 4.37 -26.79
CA VAL A 430 -3.46 3.68 -28.08
C VAL A 430 -4.66 2.81 -28.42
N SER A 431 -5.15 2.05 -27.44
CA SER A 431 -6.33 1.21 -27.62
C SER A 431 -7.58 2.04 -27.90
N PHE A 432 -7.79 3.13 -27.15
CA PHE A 432 -8.89 4.05 -27.38
C PHE A 432 -8.83 4.70 -28.78
N LYS A 433 -7.65 5.11 -29.24
CA LYS A 433 -7.46 5.69 -30.58
C LYS A 433 -7.83 4.71 -31.69
N LYS A 434 -7.49 3.42 -31.54
CA LYS A 434 -7.87 2.37 -32.51
C LYS A 434 -9.38 2.21 -32.60
N LEU A 435 -10.08 2.36 -31.47
CA LEU A 435 -11.54 2.26 -31.40
C LEU A 435 -12.26 3.52 -31.89
N TYR A 436 -11.68 4.71 -31.68
CA TYR A 436 -12.28 6.00 -32.02
C TYR A 436 -11.32 6.88 -32.84
N PRO A 437 -10.99 6.51 -34.09
CA PRO A 437 -9.96 7.19 -34.88
C PRO A 437 -10.27 8.67 -35.15
N GLY A 438 -11.54 9.07 -35.19
CA GLY A 438 -11.96 10.47 -35.39
C GLY A 438 -12.06 11.31 -34.11
N HIS A 439 -11.88 10.75 -32.92
CA HIS A 439 -12.08 11.48 -31.66
C HIS A 439 -10.77 12.13 -31.17
N ARG A 440 -10.65 13.46 -31.30
CA ARG A 440 -9.55 14.27 -30.74
C ARG A 440 -8.14 13.70 -31.04
N GLN A 441 -7.97 13.18 -32.24
CA GLN A 441 -6.80 12.39 -32.64
C GLN A 441 -5.47 13.12 -32.38
N GLU A 442 -5.34 14.38 -32.80
CA GLU A 442 -4.11 15.17 -32.62
C GLU A 442 -3.74 15.35 -31.14
N GLU A 443 -4.75 15.49 -30.28
CA GLU A 443 -4.55 15.67 -28.85
C GLU A 443 -4.06 14.37 -28.20
N ILE A 444 -4.66 13.24 -28.56
CA ILE A 444 -4.25 11.92 -28.10
C ILE A 444 -2.81 11.63 -28.54
N GLU A 445 -2.48 11.88 -29.81
CA GLU A 445 -1.13 11.67 -30.32
C GLU A 445 -0.10 12.58 -29.64
N ARG A 446 -0.47 13.84 -29.36
CA ARG A 446 0.40 14.76 -28.60
C ARG A 446 0.63 14.26 -27.18
N CYS A 447 -0.41 13.76 -26.52
CA CYS A 447 -0.34 13.17 -25.19
C CYS A 447 0.60 11.96 -25.16
N ILE A 448 0.40 11.00 -26.09
CA ILE A 448 1.26 9.81 -26.23
C ILE A 448 2.72 10.22 -26.49
N ARG A 449 2.98 11.16 -27.42
CA ARG A 449 4.35 11.62 -27.71
C ARG A 449 5.05 12.22 -26.50
N LYS A 450 4.34 12.99 -25.67
CA LYS A 450 4.90 13.55 -24.42
C LYS A 450 5.20 12.44 -23.41
N ALA A 451 4.27 11.51 -23.23
CA ALA A 451 4.41 10.37 -22.33
C ALA A 451 5.60 9.47 -22.73
N THR A 452 5.77 9.18 -24.02
CA THR A 452 6.93 8.44 -24.53
C THR A 452 8.24 9.17 -24.24
N LYS A 453 8.31 10.49 -24.45
CA LYS A 453 9.51 11.29 -24.13
C LYS A 453 9.84 11.29 -22.64
N PHE A 454 8.83 11.31 -21.77
CA PHE A 454 9.04 11.18 -20.33
C PHE A 454 9.70 9.83 -20.01
N ILE A 455 9.16 8.71 -20.51
CA ILE A 455 9.75 7.39 -20.25
C ILE A 455 11.18 7.30 -20.79
N GLU A 456 11.44 7.82 -21.99
CA GLU A 456 12.79 7.89 -22.56
C GLU A 456 13.76 8.71 -21.69
N SER A 457 13.26 9.75 -21.01
CA SER A 457 14.10 10.62 -20.16
C SER A 457 14.48 10.02 -18.81
N ILE A 458 13.66 9.10 -18.28
CA ILE A 458 13.91 8.41 -17.00
C ILE A 458 14.55 7.02 -17.18
N GLN A 459 14.79 6.61 -18.43
CA GLN A 459 15.46 5.36 -18.75
C GLN A 459 16.96 5.43 -18.41
N GLU A 460 17.43 4.45 -17.65
CA GLU A 460 18.83 4.28 -17.29
C GLU A 460 19.67 3.84 -18.50
N LYS A 461 20.98 4.07 -18.43
CA LYS A 461 21.91 3.81 -19.55
C LYS A 461 21.97 2.35 -19.99
N ASP A 462 21.60 1.42 -19.11
CA ASP A 462 21.55 -0.02 -19.39
C ASP A 462 20.23 -0.48 -20.05
N GLY A 463 19.30 0.46 -20.25
CA GLY A 463 17.98 0.26 -20.83
C GLY A 463 16.88 -0.06 -19.82
N SER A 464 17.20 -0.16 -18.52
CA SER A 464 16.21 -0.32 -17.45
C SER A 464 15.54 1.00 -17.11
N CYS A 465 14.37 0.95 -16.48
CA CYS A 465 13.77 2.09 -15.78
C CYS A 465 13.66 1.72 -14.30
N LYS A 466 13.86 2.67 -13.38
CA LYS A 466 13.57 2.44 -11.97
C LYS A 466 12.06 2.37 -11.77
N PHE A 467 11.61 1.29 -11.13
CA PHE A 467 10.23 1.07 -10.73
C PHE A 467 10.08 1.44 -9.25
N HIS A 468 9.03 2.19 -8.95
CA HIS A 468 8.59 2.43 -7.59
C HIS A 468 7.38 1.53 -7.39
N CYS A 469 7.64 0.22 -7.24
CA CYS A 469 6.60 -0.80 -7.23
C CYS A 469 5.48 -0.47 -6.23
N PHE A 470 4.27 -0.28 -6.74
CA PHE A 470 3.03 -0.38 -5.96
C PHE A 470 2.68 -1.85 -5.61
N ASP A 471 3.34 -2.83 -6.23
CA ASP A 471 3.19 -4.27 -5.97
C ASP A 471 4.45 -5.08 -6.34
N ILE A 472 4.91 -5.95 -5.44
CA ILE A 472 5.87 -7.04 -5.75
C ILE A 472 5.14 -8.23 -6.40
N GLU A 473 3.85 -8.44 -6.11
CA GLU A 473 3.07 -9.57 -6.64
C GLU A 473 2.87 -9.52 -8.16
N LEU A 474 2.88 -8.33 -8.77
CA LEU A 474 2.87 -8.18 -10.23
C LEU A 474 4.16 -8.71 -10.87
N CYS A 475 5.28 -8.77 -10.14
CA CYS A 475 6.51 -9.40 -10.61
C CYS A 475 6.37 -10.92 -10.78
N THR A 476 5.39 -11.53 -10.10
CA THR A 476 5.14 -12.99 -10.10
C THR A 476 3.84 -13.38 -10.80
N SER A 477 2.80 -12.54 -10.80
CA SER A 477 1.45 -12.94 -11.24
C SER A 477 1.21 -12.80 -12.75
N TYR A 478 2.01 -11.99 -13.47
CA TYR A 478 1.78 -11.82 -14.91
C TYR A 478 2.32 -12.97 -15.78
N TYR A 479 3.21 -13.81 -15.27
CA TYR A 479 3.71 -15.00 -15.97
C TYR A 479 4.06 -16.12 -14.99
N ASP A 480 3.05 -16.81 -14.49
CA ASP A 480 3.24 -18.11 -13.82
C ASP A 480 2.35 -19.18 -14.45
N SER A 481 2.81 -19.71 -15.59
CA SER A 481 2.33 -21.01 -16.08
C SER A 481 3.44 -21.91 -16.63
N SER A 482 4.71 -21.51 -16.47
CA SER A 482 5.85 -22.39 -16.65
C SER A 482 7.07 -21.65 -16.17
N PHE A 483 7.73 -22.10 -15.10
CA PHE A 483 9.17 -22.05 -14.83
C PHE A 483 9.39 -22.27 -13.32
N ASP A 484 9.73 -23.50 -12.94
CA ASP A 484 10.23 -23.83 -11.60
C ASP A 484 11.59 -23.14 -11.35
N THR A 485 11.56 -21.86 -11.00
CA THR A 485 12.63 -21.14 -10.29
C THR A 485 12.03 -19.90 -9.64
N TRP A 486 11.99 -19.89 -8.31
CA TRP A 486 11.63 -18.74 -7.45
C TRP A 486 12.66 -17.60 -7.56
N SER A 487 12.75 -16.96 -8.73
CA SER A 487 13.58 -15.77 -8.94
C SER A 487 13.15 -14.99 -10.20
N VAL A 488 11.87 -14.61 -10.29
CA VAL A 488 11.47 -13.57 -11.24
C VAL A 488 11.77 -12.23 -10.57
N THR A 489 12.91 -11.64 -10.90
CA THR A 489 13.22 -10.28 -10.45
C THR A 489 12.26 -9.28 -11.11
N SER A 490 11.98 -8.16 -10.44
CA SER A 490 11.17 -7.05 -10.96
C SER A 490 11.55 -6.55 -12.36
N SER A 491 12.77 -6.87 -12.81
CA SER A 491 13.23 -6.60 -14.16
C SER A 491 12.52 -7.41 -15.28
N GLU A 492 11.97 -8.60 -15.02
CA GLU A 492 11.40 -9.46 -16.06
C GLU A 492 9.94 -9.14 -16.43
N VAL A 493 9.13 -8.69 -15.46
CA VAL A 493 7.75 -8.24 -15.73
C VAL A 493 7.72 -6.91 -16.49
N PHE A 494 8.66 -6.01 -16.18
CA PHE A 494 8.85 -4.82 -16.99
C PHE A 494 9.22 -5.16 -18.43
N LYS A 495 10.06 -6.18 -18.69
CA LYS A 495 10.41 -6.56 -20.08
C LYS A 495 9.17 -6.85 -20.91
N ILE A 496 8.08 -7.31 -20.32
CA ILE A 496 6.87 -7.71 -21.03
C ILE A 496 5.84 -6.57 -21.12
N ASP A 497 5.56 -5.85 -20.02
CA ASP A 497 4.69 -4.65 -20.09
C ASP A 497 5.33 -3.56 -20.97
N TRP A 498 6.64 -3.39 -20.88
CA TRP A 498 7.39 -2.52 -21.79
C TRP A 498 7.39 -3.04 -23.22
N TYR A 499 7.48 -4.35 -23.44
CA TYR A 499 7.34 -4.94 -24.78
C TYR A 499 5.96 -4.62 -25.37
N HIS A 500 4.88 -4.73 -24.59
CA HIS A 500 3.53 -4.33 -25.01
C HIS A 500 3.40 -2.82 -25.27
N THR A 501 3.95 -1.98 -24.38
CA THR A 501 3.99 -0.53 -24.58
C THR A 501 4.79 -0.14 -25.82
N VAL A 502 5.95 -0.75 -26.05
CA VAL A 502 6.79 -0.53 -27.24
C VAL A 502 6.11 -1.05 -28.51
N GLN A 503 5.39 -2.18 -28.46
CA GLN A 503 4.56 -2.66 -29.56
C GLN A 503 3.42 -1.68 -29.88
N CYS A 504 2.73 -1.18 -28.85
CA CYS A 504 1.69 -0.17 -28.98
C CYS A 504 2.22 1.12 -29.63
N ILE A 505 3.36 1.63 -29.16
CA ILE A 505 4.04 2.81 -29.72
C ILE A 505 4.48 2.55 -31.17
N SER A 506 5.04 1.37 -31.46
CA SER A 506 5.51 0.99 -32.80
C SER A 506 4.38 0.84 -33.83
N SER A 507 3.14 0.67 -33.37
CA SER A 507 1.96 0.61 -34.24
C SER A 507 1.43 1.98 -34.69
N LEU A 508 2.02 3.09 -34.19
CA LEU A 508 1.60 4.45 -34.51
C LEU A 508 2.43 5.07 -35.67
N PRO A 509 1.79 5.58 -36.74
CA PRO A 509 2.49 6.29 -37.81
C PRO A 509 3.16 7.58 -37.31
N GLY A 510 4.43 7.81 -37.68
CA GLY A 510 5.14 9.09 -37.43
C GLY A 510 5.88 9.21 -36.09
N ILE A 511 5.94 8.15 -35.27
CA ILE A 511 6.79 8.09 -34.07
C ILE A 511 8.02 7.22 -34.40
N SER A 512 9.18 7.86 -34.62
CA SER A 512 10.43 7.14 -34.96
C SER A 512 11.01 6.44 -33.74
N ARG A 513 11.45 5.19 -33.90
CA ARG A 513 12.18 4.44 -32.87
C ARG A 513 13.46 5.18 -32.48
N GLY A 514 13.59 5.58 -31.22
CA GLY A 514 14.91 5.88 -30.66
C GLY A 514 15.79 4.62 -30.65
N THR A 515 17.10 4.79 -30.83
CA THR A 515 18.10 3.70 -30.89
C THR A 515 18.04 2.80 -29.64
N SER A 516 17.66 3.35 -28.48
CA SER A 516 17.53 2.64 -27.20
C SER A 516 16.34 1.68 -27.11
N CYS A 517 15.18 2.00 -27.72
CA CYS A 517 14.02 1.09 -27.76
C CYS A 517 14.31 -0.20 -28.55
N ASN A 518 15.09 -0.10 -29.63
CA ASN A 518 15.53 -1.28 -30.39
C ASN A 518 16.52 -2.16 -29.61
N LEU A 519 17.32 -1.57 -28.72
CA LEU A 519 18.27 -2.29 -27.86
C LEU A 519 17.55 -3.13 -26.80
N VAL A 520 16.52 -2.57 -26.13
CA VAL A 520 15.71 -3.31 -25.15
C VAL A 520 14.95 -4.45 -25.82
N MET A 521 14.28 -4.20 -26.95
CA MET A 521 13.56 -5.24 -27.71
C MET A 521 14.49 -6.36 -28.17
N ARG A 522 15.66 -6.04 -28.72
CA ARG A 522 16.66 -7.05 -29.10
C ARG A 522 17.18 -7.84 -27.91
N ARG A 523 17.35 -7.20 -26.74
CA ARG A 523 17.82 -7.88 -25.53
C ARG A 523 16.74 -8.79 -24.94
N VAL A 524 15.48 -8.37 -24.94
CA VAL A 524 14.32 -9.20 -24.55
C VAL A 524 14.14 -10.37 -25.51
N GLU A 525 14.17 -10.14 -26.83
CA GLU A 525 14.08 -11.21 -27.83
C GLU A 525 15.27 -12.19 -27.75
N ASN A 526 16.49 -11.69 -27.49
CA ASN A 526 17.68 -12.53 -27.34
C ASN A 526 17.68 -13.29 -26.01
N ASP A 527 17.20 -12.71 -24.91
CA ASP A 527 17.05 -13.39 -23.61
C ASP A 527 16.01 -14.51 -23.72
N LEU A 528 14.84 -14.24 -24.33
CA LEU A 528 13.80 -15.23 -24.60
C LEU A 528 14.31 -16.37 -25.51
N LYS A 529 15.07 -16.04 -26.56
CA LYS A 529 15.69 -17.04 -27.45
C LYS A 529 16.83 -17.82 -26.79
N SER A 530 17.62 -17.19 -25.90
CA SER A 530 18.74 -17.86 -25.21
C SER A 530 18.26 -18.86 -24.15
N LYS A 531 17.14 -18.58 -23.46
CA LYS A 531 16.50 -19.50 -22.52
C LYS A 531 15.86 -20.69 -23.26
N SER A 532 15.27 -20.47 -24.44
CA SER A 532 14.78 -21.54 -25.33
C SER A 532 15.89 -22.49 -25.83
N ASN A 533 17.14 -22.02 -25.96
CA ASN A 533 18.26 -22.84 -26.43
C ASN A 533 19.06 -23.53 -25.31
N ARG A 534 18.94 -23.12 -24.04
CA ARG A 534 19.60 -23.81 -22.90
C ARG A 534 18.95 -25.14 -22.52
N SER A 535 17.69 -25.39 -22.92
CA SER A 535 17.05 -26.71 -22.74
C SER A 535 17.62 -27.81 -23.64
N LYS A 536 18.51 -27.47 -24.59
CA LYS A 536 19.16 -28.43 -25.50
C LYS A 536 20.61 -28.78 -25.14
N LEU A 537 21.17 -28.20 -24.08
CA LEU A 537 22.60 -28.30 -23.76
C LEU A 537 22.82 -28.64 -22.27
N PHE A 538 22.41 -29.84 -21.85
CA PHE A 538 23.04 -30.54 -20.73
C PHE A 538 23.29 -32.00 -21.13
N PRO A 539 24.55 -32.49 -21.10
CA PRO A 539 24.86 -33.87 -21.43
C PRO A 539 24.43 -34.81 -20.30
N LYS A 540 23.89 -35.96 -20.69
CA LYS A 540 23.62 -37.11 -19.82
C LYS A 540 24.86 -37.50 -19.01
N MET A 541 24.77 -37.42 -17.69
CA MET A 541 25.52 -38.21 -16.69
C MET A 541 24.59 -38.28 -15.48
N GLY A 542 24.30 -39.41 -14.84
CA GLY A 542 24.81 -40.78 -14.88
C GLY A 542 24.34 -41.39 -13.57
#